data_AF-A0A949XDS2-F1
#
_entry.id   AF-A0A949XDS2-F1
#
_cell.length_a   1.000
_cell.length_b   1.000
_cell.length_c   1.000
_cell.angle_alpha   90.00
_cell.angle_beta   90.00
_cell.angle_gamma   90.00
#
_symmetry.space_group_name_H-M   'P 1'
#
loop_
_entity.id
_entity.type
_entity.pdbx_description
1 polymer ?
#
loop_
_entity_poly.entity_id
_entity_poly.type
_entity_poly.pdbx_seq_one_letter_code
_entity_poly.pdbx_strand_id
1 'polypeptide(L)'
;MSLASFTVMRASLLIASMAKPAQENGRDDRLPPGQTLVTNFPVLSYGPTPRFNPAKWDLRLLGLVENPMRFNWDEFRRLPVHSQTSDFHCVTTWSRYDNRWEGV
;
A
#
# COMPACT_ATOMS: atom_id res chain seq x y z
N MET A 1 55.72 -30.77 25.59
CA MET A 1 56.31 -29.47 25.97
C MET A 1 56.19 -28.54 24.76
N SER A 2 55.85 -27.27 25.00
CA SER A 2 55.58 -26.19 24.01
C SER A 2 54.16 -26.18 23.46
N LEU A 3 53.35 -25.13 23.56
CA LEU A 3 53.29 -23.90 24.36
C LEU A 3 51.91 -23.34 24.01
N ALA A 4 51.07 -23.06 25.01
CA ALA A 4 49.86 -22.29 24.80
C ALA A 4 50.26 -20.82 24.62
N SER A 5 49.70 -20.14 23.62
CA SER A 5 49.78 -18.69 23.50
C SER A 5 48.38 -18.14 23.24
N PHE A 6 47.88 -17.39 24.22
CA PHE A 6 46.70 -16.56 24.13
C PHE A 6 47.02 -15.30 23.32
N THR A 7 46.13 -14.89 22.42
CA THR A 7 45.95 -13.47 22.08
C THR A 7 44.47 -13.21 21.74
N VAL A 8 44.01 -12.08 22.25
CA VAL A 8 42.63 -11.60 22.38
C VAL A 8 42.22 -10.78 21.15
N MET A 9 40.90 -10.59 20.99
CA MET A 9 40.25 -9.40 20.42
C MET A 9 40.15 -9.31 18.88
N ARG A 10 38.91 -9.45 18.38
CA ARG A 10 38.08 -8.29 18.00
C ARG A 10 36.68 -8.74 17.58
N ALA A 11 35.68 -8.34 18.35
CA ALA A 11 34.32 -8.19 17.86
C ALA A 11 34.30 -6.98 16.93
N SER A 12 34.01 -7.18 15.65
CA SER A 12 33.66 -6.11 14.73
C SER A 12 32.23 -6.33 14.28
N LEU A 13 31.37 -5.51 14.86
CA LEU A 13 30.02 -5.18 14.43
C LEU A 13 30.02 -4.92 12.91
N LEU A 14 29.35 -5.76 12.13
CA LEU A 14 28.89 -5.39 10.80
C LEU A 14 27.38 -5.53 10.82
N ILE A 15 26.74 -4.42 11.21
CA ILE A 15 25.34 -4.15 10.88
C ILE A 15 25.31 -4.11 9.36
N ALA A 16 24.95 -5.24 8.74
CA ALA A 16 24.55 -5.27 7.34
C ALA A 16 23.24 -4.51 7.26
N SER A 17 23.34 -3.20 7.02
CA SER A 17 22.24 -2.40 6.48
C SER A 17 21.75 -3.14 5.24
N MET A 18 20.57 -3.74 5.33
CA MET A 18 19.82 -4.22 4.18
C MET A 18 19.28 -3.00 3.43
N ALA A 19 20.18 -2.20 2.85
CA ALA A 19 19.82 -1.28 1.80
C ALA A 19 19.34 -2.14 0.62
N LYS A 20 18.04 -2.08 0.34
CA LYS A 20 17.41 -2.70 -0.81
C LYS A 20 18.21 -2.29 -2.06
N PRO A 21 18.68 -3.23 -2.91
CA PRO A 21 19.46 -2.87 -4.08
C PRO A 21 18.64 -1.93 -4.95
N ALA A 22 19.26 -0.83 -5.39
CA ALA A 22 18.72 0.04 -6.40
C ALA A 22 18.36 -0.80 -7.62
N GLN A 23 17.11 -0.68 -8.09
CA GLN A 23 16.57 -1.49 -9.17
C GLN A 23 17.46 -1.39 -10.41
N GLU A 24 17.87 -2.55 -10.89
CA GLU A 24 18.62 -2.77 -12.12
C GLU A 24 17.82 -2.26 -13.32
N ASN A 25 18.50 -1.58 -14.26
CA ASN A 25 17.93 -0.89 -15.41
C ASN A 25 17.31 -1.83 -16.48
N GLY A 26 16.31 -2.62 -16.12
CA GLY A 26 15.27 -3.09 -17.02
C GLY A 26 14.07 -2.18 -16.86
N ARG A 27 13.46 -1.69 -17.94
CA ARG A 27 12.18 -0.98 -17.83
C ARG A 27 11.20 -1.95 -17.16
N ASP A 28 10.87 -1.69 -15.91
CA ASP A 28 9.71 -2.31 -15.30
C ASP A 28 8.50 -1.76 -16.06
N ASP A 29 7.99 -2.55 -17.00
CA ASP A 29 6.84 -2.17 -17.85
C ASP A 29 5.59 -1.85 -17.00
N ARG A 30 5.59 -2.22 -15.70
CA ARG A 30 4.53 -1.87 -14.74
C ARG A 30 4.70 -0.48 -14.16
N LEU A 31 5.88 0.15 -14.20
CA LEU A 31 6.09 1.49 -13.65
C LEU A 31 5.82 2.54 -14.73
N PRO A 32 4.73 3.32 -14.63
CA PRO A 32 4.47 4.35 -15.63
C PRO A 32 5.61 5.38 -15.67
N PRO A 33 5.91 5.96 -16.83
CA PRO A 33 6.96 6.97 -16.95
C PRO A 33 6.80 8.11 -15.96
N GLY A 34 7.88 8.50 -15.29
CA GLY A 34 7.89 9.60 -14.32
C GLY A 34 7.35 9.25 -12.92
N GLN A 35 7.07 7.98 -12.64
CA GLN A 35 6.65 7.51 -11.32
C GLN A 35 7.82 7.03 -10.47
N THR A 36 7.74 7.22 -9.15
CA THR A 36 8.66 6.63 -8.17
C THR A 36 7.97 5.48 -7.42
N LEU A 37 8.56 4.29 -7.42
CA LEU A 37 8.05 3.16 -6.65
C LEU A 37 8.28 3.36 -5.15
N VAL A 38 7.22 3.26 -4.36
CA VAL A 38 7.24 3.37 -2.89
C VAL A 38 6.78 2.07 -2.23
N THR A 39 7.23 1.84 -0.99
CA THR A 39 6.84 0.67 -0.19
C THR A 39 5.79 1.01 0.87
N ASN A 40 5.82 2.25 1.38
CA ASN A 40 4.80 2.78 2.27
C ASN A 40 3.52 3.16 1.50
N PHE A 41 2.45 3.48 2.22
CA PHE A 41 1.21 4.01 1.64
C PHE A 41 1.10 5.51 1.98
N PRO A 42 1.54 6.42 1.10
CA PRO A 42 1.43 7.85 1.33
C PRO A 42 -0.03 8.26 1.55
N VAL A 43 -0.29 9.01 2.62
CA VAL A 43 -1.63 9.55 2.91
C VAL A 43 -1.68 10.97 2.37
N LEU A 44 -2.61 11.21 1.44
CA LEU A 44 -2.85 12.52 0.84
C LEU A 44 -4.31 12.91 1.10
N SER A 45 -4.51 14.03 1.78
CA SER A 45 -5.84 14.57 2.06
C SER A 45 -5.95 15.97 1.48
N TYR A 46 -6.97 16.22 0.66
CA TYR A 46 -7.28 17.56 0.18
C TYR A 46 -7.87 18.46 1.29
N GLY A 47 -8.56 17.85 2.26
CA GLY A 47 -9.23 18.56 3.35
C GLY A 47 -9.30 17.72 4.62
N PRO A 48 -10.04 18.19 5.64
CA PRO A 48 -10.18 17.47 6.90
C PRO A 48 -10.89 16.13 6.69
N THR A 49 -10.48 15.10 7.43
CA THR A 49 -11.13 13.79 7.44
C THR A 49 -12.58 13.93 7.96
N PRO A 50 -13.60 13.53 7.18
CA PRO A 50 -14.99 13.59 7.63
C PRO A 50 -15.23 12.71 8.86
N ARG A 51 -16.10 13.16 9.77
CA ARG A 51 -16.59 12.30 10.86
C ARG A 51 -17.56 11.26 10.29
N PHE A 52 -17.36 10.00 10.66
CA PHE A 52 -18.19 8.90 10.21
C PHE A 52 -19.30 8.59 11.23
N ASN A 53 -20.54 8.46 10.77
CA ASN A 53 -21.67 7.95 11.54
C ASN A 53 -22.49 6.99 10.65
N PRO A 54 -22.44 5.67 10.91
CA PRO A 54 -23.12 4.68 10.07
C PRO A 54 -24.65 4.87 10.04
N ALA A 55 -25.26 5.39 11.10
CA ALA A 55 -26.70 5.62 11.16
C ALA A 55 -27.19 6.76 10.25
N LYS A 56 -26.28 7.61 9.76
CA LYS A 56 -26.58 8.72 8.83
C LYS A 56 -25.98 8.51 7.44
N TRP A 57 -25.22 7.44 7.24
CA TRP A 57 -24.51 7.19 5.99
C TRP A 57 -25.43 6.49 4.97
N ASP A 58 -25.30 6.88 3.70
CA ASP A 58 -25.89 6.18 2.58
C ASP A 58 -25.02 6.24 1.32
N LEU A 59 -25.03 5.17 0.53
CA LEU A 59 -24.50 5.14 -0.83
C LEU A 59 -25.67 5.29 -1.81
N ARG A 60 -25.55 6.24 -2.75
CA ARG A 60 -26.57 6.50 -3.77
C ARG A 60 -26.00 6.26 -5.16
N LEU A 61 -26.66 5.41 -5.94
CA LEU A 61 -26.35 5.14 -7.33
C LEU A 61 -27.37 5.92 -8.17
N LEU A 62 -26.90 6.99 -8.80
CA LEU A 62 -27.70 7.98 -9.51
C LEU A 62 -27.11 8.25 -10.90
N GLY A 63 -27.83 8.97 -11.76
CA GLY A 63 -27.38 9.36 -13.10
C GLY A 63 -27.92 8.43 -14.18
N LEU A 64 -27.04 7.93 -15.05
CA LEU A 64 -27.40 7.06 -16.18
C LEU A 64 -27.57 5.60 -15.73
N VAL A 65 -28.54 5.35 -14.86
CA VAL A 65 -28.91 4.03 -14.36
C VAL A 65 -30.40 3.79 -14.61
N GLU A 66 -30.76 2.56 -14.96
CA GLU A 66 -32.16 2.19 -15.20
C GLU A 66 -33.01 2.35 -13.93
N ASN A 67 -32.48 1.86 -12.80
CA ASN A 67 -33.12 1.93 -11.50
C ASN A 67 -32.17 2.58 -10.50
N PRO A 68 -32.39 3.85 -10.11
CA PRO A 68 -31.62 4.48 -9.04
C PRO A 68 -31.71 3.68 -7.74
N MET A 69 -30.57 3.50 -7.08
CA MET A 69 -30.49 2.70 -5.85
C MET A 69 -29.91 3.50 -4.70
N ARG A 70 -30.31 3.13 -3.49
CA ARG A 70 -29.79 3.67 -2.24
C ARG A 70 -29.55 2.52 -1.27
N PHE A 71 -28.36 2.48 -0.68
CA PHE A 71 -28.01 1.56 0.39
C PHE A 71 -27.75 2.33 1.67
N ASN A 72 -28.41 1.97 2.76
CA ASN A 72 -27.93 2.33 4.09
C ASN A 72 -26.70 1.48 4.47
N TRP A 73 -26.07 1.78 5.60
CA TRP A 73 -24.86 1.09 6.03
C TRP A 73 -25.04 -0.43 6.16
N ASP A 74 -26.12 -0.89 6.80
CA ASP A 74 -26.35 -2.32 7.03
C ASP A 74 -26.66 -3.08 5.73
N GLU A 75 -27.38 -2.45 4.80
CA GLU A 75 -27.63 -2.99 3.47
C GLU A 75 -26.33 -3.11 2.67
N PHE A 76 -25.49 -2.07 2.66
CA PHE A 76 -24.21 -2.10 1.97
C PHE A 76 -23.28 -3.18 2.52
N ARG A 77 -23.24 -3.34 3.85
CA ARG A 77 -22.41 -4.35 4.52
C ARG A 77 -22.85 -5.80 4.29
N ARG A 78 -24.07 -6.03 3.78
CA ARG A 78 -24.55 -7.36 3.39
C ARG A 78 -24.20 -7.74 1.96
N LEU A 79 -23.69 -6.81 1.16
CA LEU A 79 -23.27 -7.12 -0.21
C LEU A 79 -22.05 -8.05 -0.19
N PRO A 80 -21.90 -8.92 -1.22
CA PRO A 80 -20.75 -9.82 -1.32
C PRO A 80 -19.43 -9.06 -1.31
N VAL A 81 -18.48 -9.53 -0.51
CA VAL A 81 -17.14 -8.96 -0.44
C VAL A 81 -16.23 -9.67 -1.44
N HIS A 82 -15.50 -8.88 -2.22
CA HIS A 82 -14.48 -9.34 -3.14
C HIS A 82 -13.09 -8.89 -2.69
N SER A 83 -12.08 -9.73 -2.95
CA SER A 83 -10.67 -9.41 -2.78
C SER A 83 -10.01 -9.24 -4.14
N GLN A 84 -9.14 -8.24 -4.29
CA GLN A 84 -8.38 -8.01 -5.51
C GLN A 84 -6.96 -7.54 -5.15
N THR A 85 -5.96 -8.00 -5.90
CA THR A 85 -4.59 -7.46 -5.81
C THR A 85 -4.31 -6.61 -7.04
N SER A 86 -4.00 -5.33 -6.83
CA SER A 86 -3.79 -4.36 -7.91
C SER A 86 -2.74 -3.32 -7.56
N ASP A 87 -2.04 -2.83 -8.58
CA ASP A 87 -1.10 -1.71 -8.45
C ASP A 87 -1.85 -0.38 -8.26
N PHE A 88 -1.23 0.56 -7.57
CA PHE A 88 -1.74 1.91 -7.38
C PHE A 88 -0.74 2.92 -7.97
N HIS A 89 -1.19 3.75 -8.90
CA HIS A 89 -0.37 4.78 -9.54
C HIS A 89 -1.01 6.15 -9.28
N CYS A 90 -0.30 7.02 -8.56
CA CYS A 90 -0.80 8.34 -8.22
C CYS A 90 -0.38 9.38 -9.25
N VAL A 91 -1.27 10.32 -9.56
CA VAL A 91 -0.95 11.49 -10.40
C VAL A 91 0.14 12.37 -9.78
N THR A 92 0.38 12.25 -8.47
CA THR A 92 1.47 12.94 -7.75
C THR A 92 2.79 12.15 -7.77
N THR A 93 3.02 11.41 -8.86
CA THR A 93 4.31 10.78 -9.25
C THR A 93 4.86 9.70 -8.31
N TRP A 94 3.99 8.99 -7.58
CA TRP A 94 4.37 7.78 -6.86
C TRP A 94 3.48 6.58 -7.20
N SER A 95 4.06 5.38 -7.15
CA SER A 95 3.37 4.11 -7.41
C SER A 95 3.66 3.10 -6.30
N ARG A 96 2.70 2.23 -6.00
CA ARG A 96 2.86 1.11 -5.05
C ARG A 96 2.30 -0.16 -5.67
N TYR A 97 3.07 -1.24 -5.63
CA TYR A 97 2.67 -2.52 -6.21
C TYR A 97 1.94 -3.43 -5.24
N ASP A 98 1.21 -4.38 -5.82
CA ASP A 98 0.66 -5.55 -5.15
C ASP A 98 -0.21 -5.21 -3.94
N ASN A 99 -1.02 -4.15 -4.06
CA ASN A 99 -1.93 -3.75 -3.00
C ASN A 99 -3.09 -4.74 -2.94
N ARG A 100 -3.28 -5.41 -1.80
CA ARG A 100 -4.46 -6.23 -1.52
C ARG A 100 -5.61 -5.34 -1.07
N TRP A 101 -6.67 -5.28 -1.87
CA TRP A 101 -7.92 -4.59 -1.62
C TRP A 101 -9.02 -5.58 -1.22
N GLU A 102 -9.93 -5.14 -0.36
CA GLU A 102 -11.10 -5.89 0.07
C GLU A 102 -12.29 -4.94 0.23
N GLY A 103 -13.43 -5.28 -0.37
CA GLY A 103 -14.60 -4.41 -0.38
C GLY A 103 -15.74 -5.01 -1.18
N VAL A 104 -16.81 -4.23 -1.31
CA VAL A 104 -17.96 -4.52 -2.18
C VAL A 104 -17.68 -3.95 -3.56
#